data_AF-A0A835PX66-F1
#
_entry.id   AF-A0A835PX66-F1
#
_cell.length_a   1.000
_cell.length_b   1.000
_cell.length_c   1.000
_cell.angle_alpha   90.00
_cell.angle_beta   90.00
_cell.angle_gamma   90.00
#
_symmetry.space_group_name_H-M   'P 1'
#
loop_
_entity.id
_entity.type
_entity.pdbx_description
1 polymer ?
#
loop_
_entity_poly.entity_id
_entity_poly.type
_entity_poly.pdbx_seq_one_letter_code
_entity_poly.pdbx_strand_id
1 'polypeptide(L)'
;MDIITKAMACFSDENLYSTCKESYRLSMKGAVDVPPGSVEEYCVGPCLKETTLVLHCLQNALDTFRFQNGATVRDVRRALDRGCGDGHDRGDFDVVDGYYYPGVHDYGDYDEGEKIAFSVWLMLMQICLFIWI
;
A
#
# COMPACT_ATOMS: atom_id res chain seq x y z
N MET A 1 -7.49 27.01 4.76
CA MET A 1 -7.24 26.21 3.54
C MET A 1 -8.00 24.92 3.71
N ASP A 2 -8.83 24.56 2.72
CA ASP A 2 -9.56 23.29 2.74
C ASP A 2 -8.61 22.10 2.43
N ILE A 3 -8.96 20.90 2.89
CA ILE A 3 -8.19 19.66 2.68
C ILE A 3 -8.01 19.40 1.19
N ILE A 4 -9.05 19.63 0.38
CA ILE A 4 -9.04 19.44 -1.07
C ILE A 4 -8.07 20.43 -1.71
N THR A 5 -8.08 21.71 -1.29
CA THR A 5 -7.14 22.71 -1.82
C THR A 5 -5.67 22.35 -1.54
N LYS A 6 -5.38 21.87 -0.33
CA LYS A 6 -4.03 21.44 0.04
C LYS A 6 -3.62 20.17 -0.73
N ALA A 7 -4.55 19.24 -0.94
CA ALA A 7 -4.31 18.05 -1.74
C ALA A 7 -4.06 18.40 -3.20
N MET A 8 -4.87 19.29 -3.80
CA MET A 8 -4.72 19.73 -5.19
C MET A 8 -3.33 20.35 -5.44
N ALA A 9 -2.78 21.07 -4.46
CA ALA A 9 -1.41 21.58 -4.57
C ALA A 9 -0.36 20.47 -4.76
N CYS A 10 -0.58 19.29 -4.17
CA CYS A 10 0.31 18.12 -4.37
C CYS A 10 0.20 17.49 -5.76
N PHE A 11 -0.82 17.80 -6.55
CA PHE A 11 -0.98 17.31 -7.93
C PHE A 11 -0.59 18.36 -8.98
N SER A 12 -0.40 19.61 -8.59
CA SER A 12 -0.40 20.78 -9.48
C SER A 12 0.97 21.47 -9.58
N ASP A 13 2.07 20.72 -9.49
CA ASP A 13 3.41 21.24 -9.77
C ASP A 13 3.88 20.76 -11.16
N GLU A 14 3.70 21.62 -12.17
CA GLU A 14 4.06 21.32 -13.55
C GLU A 14 5.57 21.09 -13.75
N ASN A 15 6.43 21.62 -12.86
CA ASN A 15 7.87 21.40 -12.98
C ASN A 15 8.27 20.02 -12.45
N LEU A 16 7.56 19.51 -11.44
CA LEU A 16 7.81 18.19 -10.85
C LEU A 16 7.10 17.07 -11.60
N TYR A 17 5.94 17.36 -12.20
CA TYR A 17 5.05 16.37 -12.82
C TYR A 17 4.90 16.58 -14.33
N SER A 18 6.02 16.70 -15.05
CA SER A 18 6.03 16.96 -16.50
C SER A 18 6.49 15.79 -17.35
N THR A 19 7.24 14.84 -16.78
CA THR A 19 7.92 13.80 -17.55
C THR A 19 7.08 12.54 -17.68
N CYS A 20 6.23 12.25 -16.70
CA CYS A 20 5.26 11.17 -16.81
C CYS A 20 4.17 11.50 -17.83
N LYS A 21 3.81 10.52 -18.65
CA LYS A 21 2.65 10.61 -19.53
C LYS A 21 1.38 10.82 -18.71
N GLU A 22 0.59 11.83 -19.08
CA GLU A 22 -0.60 12.26 -18.33
C GLU A 22 -1.57 11.12 -18.02
N SER A 23 -1.74 10.18 -18.94
CA SER A 23 -2.62 9.01 -18.77
C SER A 23 -2.21 8.07 -17.63
N TYR A 24 -0.95 8.09 -17.20
CA TYR A 24 -0.43 7.24 -16.12
C TYR A 24 -0.27 8.00 -14.80
N ARG A 25 -0.54 9.31 -14.78
CA ARG A 25 -0.37 10.13 -13.58
C ARG A 25 -1.46 9.79 -12.57
N LEU A 26 -1.03 9.61 -11.32
CA LEU A 26 -1.96 9.52 -10.21
C LEU A 26 -2.77 10.82 -10.10
N SER A 27 -4.08 10.68 -10.00
CA SER A 27 -5.01 11.79 -9.83
C SER A 27 -5.80 11.64 -8.53
N MET A 28 -6.67 12.61 -8.21
CA MET A 28 -7.59 12.51 -7.07
C MET A 28 -8.52 11.31 -7.13
N LYS A 29 -8.67 10.65 -8.29
CA LYS A 29 -9.43 9.40 -8.42
C LYS A 29 -8.86 8.26 -7.58
N GLY A 30 -7.53 8.25 -7.38
CA GLY A 30 -6.84 7.22 -6.62
C GLY A 30 -6.62 5.89 -7.35
N ALA A 31 -6.76 5.88 -8.67
CA ALA A 31 -6.45 4.74 -9.52
C ALA A 31 -5.06 4.89 -10.15
N VAL A 32 -4.36 3.77 -10.34
CA VAL A 32 -3.06 3.68 -11.03
C VAL A 32 -3.27 2.82 -12.29
N ASP A 33 -3.64 3.48 -13.38
CA ASP A 33 -4.05 2.83 -14.62
C ASP A 33 -2.84 2.59 -15.54
N VAL A 34 -2.04 1.56 -15.24
CA VAL A 34 -0.87 1.18 -16.05
C VAL A 34 -1.25 0.01 -16.97
N PRO A 35 -1.19 0.16 -18.30
CA PRO A 35 -1.50 -0.93 -19.21
C PRO A 35 -0.41 -2.03 -19.13
N PRO A 36 -0.74 -3.31 -19.36
CA PRO A 36 0.20 -4.42 -19.21
C PRO A 36 1.49 -4.29 -20.04
N GLY A 37 1.42 -3.61 -21.19
CA GLY A 37 2.59 -3.35 -22.05
C GLY A 37 3.51 -2.21 -21.59
N SER A 38 3.16 -1.49 -20.53
CA SER A 38 3.88 -0.30 -20.04
C SER A 38 4.34 -0.43 -18.59
N VAL A 39 4.22 -1.61 -17.97
CA VAL A 39 4.63 -1.84 -16.57
C VAL A 39 6.10 -1.47 -16.36
N GLU A 40 7.00 -1.96 -17.22
CA GLU A 40 8.43 -1.65 -17.11
C GLU A 40 8.74 -0.18 -17.30
N GLU A 41 8.12 0.45 -18.31
CA GLU A 41 8.28 1.89 -18.59
C GLU A 41 7.80 2.73 -17.39
N TYR A 42 6.69 2.33 -16.77
CA TYR A 42 6.15 3.02 -15.61
C TYR A 42 7.05 2.87 -14.38
N CYS A 43 7.47 1.64 -14.07
CA CYS A 43 8.19 1.29 -12.85
C CYS A 43 9.66 1.73 -12.84
N VAL A 44 10.33 1.74 -13.99
CA VAL A 44 11.72 2.22 -14.10
C VAL A 44 11.76 3.71 -14.50
N GLY A 45 10.64 4.24 -14.99
CA GLY A 45 10.57 5.57 -15.56
C GLY A 45 10.19 6.69 -14.57
N PRO A 46 9.96 7.90 -15.11
CA PRO A 46 9.61 9.07 -14.32
C PRO A 46 8.24 8.95 -13.63
N CYS A 47 7.33 8.13 -14.16
CA CYS A 47 5.97 8.01 -13.63
C CYS A 47 5.91 7.44 -12.22
N LEU A 48 6.68 6.40 -11.90
CA LEU A 48 6.77 5.90 -10.52
C LEU A 48 7.31 7.00 -9.59
N LYS A 49 8.40 7.66 -9.99
CA LYS A 49 9.03 8.72 -9.19
C LYS A 49 8.09 9.90 -8.91
N GLU A 50 7.41 10.39 -9.95
CA GLU A 50 6.41 11.46 -9.83
C GLU A 50 5.25 11.05 -8.92
N THR A 51 4.74 9.83 -9.08
CA THR A 51 3.66 9.29 -8.24
C THR A 51 4.09 9.18 -6.77
N THR A 52 5.31 8.71 -6.49
CA THR A 52 5.85 8.66 -5.13
C THR A 52 5.96 10.06 -4.51
N LEU A 53 6.36 11.08 -5.27
CA LEU A 53 6.42 12.47 -4.79
C LEU A 53 5.04 13.00 -4.42
N VAL A 54 4.01 12.75 -5.25
CA VAL A 54 2.61 13.11 -4.95
C VAL A 54 2.17 12.45 -3.64
N LEU A 55 2.39 11.14 -3.50
CA LEU A 55 2.00 10.39 -2.30
C LEU A 55 2.74 10.87 -1.04
N HIS A 56 4.01 11.27 -1.17
CA HIS A 56 4.77 11.87 -0.06
C HIS A 56 4.22 13.26 0.32
N CYS A 57 3.89 14.09 -0.66
CA CYS A 57 3.25 15.39 -0.41
C CYS A 57 1.91 15.21 0.32
N LEU A 58 1.06 14.29 -0.15
CA LEU A 58 -0.25 14.02 0.46
C LEU A 58 -0.12 13.55 1.90
N GLN A 59 0.79 12.62 2.19
CA GLN A 59 0.96 12.11 3.54
C GLN A 59 1.43 13.20 4.52
N ASN A 60 2.40 14.03 4.11
CA ASN A 60 2.90 15.10 4.97
C ASN A 60 1.89 16.25 5.13
N ALA A 61 1.04 16.45 4.12
CA ALA A 61 0.07 17.52 4.12
C ALA A 61 -1.21 17.16 4.87
N LEU A 62 -1.66 15.91 4.82
CA LEU A 62 -3.05 15.50 5.12
C LEU A 62 -3.15 14.03 5.59
N ASP A 63 -2.95 13.78 6.89
CA ASP A 63 -3.02 12.42 7.47
C ASP A 63 -4.36 11.69 7.25
N THR A 64 -5.46 12.44 7.12
CA THR A 64 -6.81 11.87 6.94
C THR A 64 -7.29 11.91 5.49
N PHE A 65 -6.40 12.20 4.52
CA PHE A 65 -6.77 12.27 3.12
C PHE A 65 -7.21 10.91 2.57
N ARG A 66 -8.30 10.94 1.80
CA ARG A 66 -8.75 9.81 1.00
C ARG A 66 -8.94 10.25 -0.44
N PHE A 67 -8.59 9.35 -1.34
CA PHE A 67 -8.91 9.50 -2.76
C PHE A 67 -10.42 9.35 -2.98
N GLN A 68 -10.90 9.74 -4.16
CA GLN A 68 -12.32 9.65 -4.51
C GLN A 68 -12.83 8.20 -4.53
N ASN A 69 -11.97 7.23 -4.84
CA ASN A 69 -12.29 5.79 -4.71
C ASN A 69 -12.29 5.29 -3.26
N GLY A 70 -12.07 6.15 -2.27
CA GLY A 70 -12.03 5.81 -0.85
C GLY A 70 -10.66 5.35 -0.34
N ALA A 71 -9.70 5.08 -1.24
CA ALA A 71 -8.38 4.58 -0.86
C ALA A 71 -7.60 5.59 -0.01
N THR A 72 -6.73 5.08 0.87
CA THR A 72 -5.74 5.89 1.57
C THR A 72 -4.46 6.03 0.74
N VAL A 73 -3.61 6.99 1.10
CA VAL A 73 -2.24 7.12 0.52
C VAL A 73 -1.45 5.82 0.66
N ARG A 74 -1.65 5.09 1.76
CA ARG A 74 -0.98 3.81 2.01
C ARG A 74 -1.47 2.71 1.06
N ASP A 75 -2.76 2.68 0.73
CA ASP A 75 -3.31 1.66 -0.16
C ASP A 75 -2.75 1.83 -1.58
N VAL A 76 -2.66 3.07 -2.06
CA VAL A 76 -2.02 3.38 -3.35
C VAL A 76 -0.54 3.01 -3.35
N ARG A 77 0.21 3.29 -2.26
CA ARG A 77 1.61 2.85 -2.17
C ARG A 77 1.75 1.33 -2.25
N ARG A 78 0.89 0.59 -1.54
CA ARG A 78 0.91 -0.87 -1.59
C ARG A 78 0.65 -1.39 -3.01
N ALA A 79 -0.28 -0.76 -3.74
CA ALA A 79 -0.53 -1.11 -5.14
C ALA A 79 0.71 -0.86 -6.02
N LEU A 80 1.44 0.24 -5.80
CA LEU A 80 2.72 0.49 -6.49
C LEU A 80 3.78 -0.54 -6.13
N ASP A 81 3.91 -0.90 -4.85
CA ASP A 81 4.90 -1.88 -4.37
C ASP A 81 4.62 -3.27 -4.97
N ARG A 82 3.34 -3.67 -5.09
CA ARG A 82 2.96 -4.90 -5.79
C ARG A 82 3.23 -4.81 -7.28
N GLY A 83 2.70 -3.78 -7.94
CA GLY A 83 2.77 -3.63 -9.38
C GLY A 83 4.18 -3.44 -9.92
N CYS A 84 5.06 -2.78 -9.15
CA CYS A 84 6.46 -2.54 -9.52
C CYS A 84 7.47 -3.45 -8.81
N GLY A 85 7.05 -4.32 -7.90
CA GLY A 85 7.92 -5.31 -7.28
C GLY A 85 8.32 -6.45 -8.22
N ASP A 86 9.19 -7.33 -7.71
CA ASP A 86 9.70 -8.50 -8.45
C ASP A 86 8.86 -9.77 -8.23
N GLY A 87 7.70 -9.64 -7.58
CA GLY A 87 6.81 -10.76 -7.22
C GLY A 87 5.91 -11.22 -8.37
N HIS A 88 5.11 -12.26 -8.13
CA HIS A 88 4.14 -12.75 -9.11
C HIS A 88 3.02 -11.74 -9.43
N ASP A 89 2.81 -10.77 -8.55
CA ASP A 89 1.83 -9.68 -8.69
C ASP A 89 2.38 -8.49 -9.50
N ARG A 90 3.57 -8.61 -10.10
CA ARG A 90 4.11 -7.54 -10.95
C ARG A 90 3.11 -7.19 -12.06
N GLY A 91 2.80 -5.90 -12.19
CA GLY A 91 1.77 -5.37 -13.07
C GLY A 91 0.36 -5.28 -12.47
N ASP A 92 0.14 -5.79 -11.24
CA ASP A 92 -1.09 -5.55 -10.48
C ASP A 92 -1.03 -4.20 -9.75
N PHE A 93 -1.78 -3.23 -10.27
CA PHE A 93 -1.93 -1.90 -9.69
C PHE A 93 -3.31 -1.68 -9.06
N ASP A 94 -4.07 -2.75 -8.79
CA ASP A 94 -5.40 -2.58 -8.21
C ASP A 94 -5.31 -1.95 -6.81
N VAL A 95 -5.96 -0.80 -6.68
CA VAL A 95 -5.97 -0.02 -5.44
C VAL A 95 -7.12 -0.52 -4.57
N VAL A 96 -6.83 -1.60 -3.86
CA VAL A 96 -7.79 -2.23 -2.96
C VAL A 96 -7.84 -1.44 -1.65
N ASP A 97 -9.03 -0.96 -1.26
CA ASP A 97 -9.26 -0.34 0.05
C ASP A 97 -8.92 -1.35 1.15
N GLY A 98 -8.23 -0.91 2.20
CA GLY A 98 -7.61 -1.75 3.24
C GLY A 98 -8.56 -2.66 4.03
N TYR A 99 -9.88 -2.61 3.76
CA TYR A 99 -10.88 -3.54 4.28
C TYR A 99 -10.95 -4.88 3.53
N TYR A 100 -10.44 -4.99 2.29
CA TYR A 100 -10.46 -6.23 1.50
C TYR A 100 -9.06 -6.81 1.34
N TYR A 101 -8.53 -7.42 2.41
CA TYR A 101 -7.38 -8.32 2.33
C TYR A 101 -7.56 -9.53 3.27
N PRO A 102 -8.13 -10.64 2.80
CA PRO A 102 -7.86 -11.94 3.37
C PRO A 102 -6.56 -12.47 2.76
N GLY A 103 -5.43 -12.34 3.47
CA GLY A 103 -4.31 -13.29 3.32
C GLY A 103 -3.16 -12.96 2.37
N VAL A 104 -2.64 -11.72 2.33
CA VAL A 104 -1.24 -11.54 1.89
C VAL A 104 -0.35 -11.96 3.06
N HIS A 105 0.11 -13.22 3.01
CA HIS A 105 1.21 -13.70 3.83
C HIS A 105 2.47 -12.96 3.38
N ASP A 106 2.95 -12.09 4.27
CA ASP A 106 4.32 -11.62 4.32
C ASP A 106 5.24 -12.85 4.31
N TYR A 107 5.87 -13.16 3.17
CA TYR A 107 7.04 -14.04 3.14
C TYR A 107 8.22 -13.22 3.67
N GLY A 108 8.16 -12.92 4.97
CA GLY A 108 9.29 -12.52 5.76
C GLY A 108 10.23 -13.71 5.87
N ASP A 109 11.47 -13.46 5.46
CA ASP A 109 12.67 -14.25 5.64
C ASP A 109 12.66 -15.06 6.97
N TYR A 110 12.98 -16.35 6.89
CA TYR A 110 12.97 -17.26 8.04
C TYR A 110 14.16 -16.98 8.94
N ASP A 111 13.91 -16.45 10.13
CA ASP A 111 14.83 -16.61 11.26
C ASP A 111 14.18 -17.52 12.31
N GLU A 112 14.87 -18.64 12.56
CA GLU A 112 14.47 -19.78 13.35
C GLU A 112 14.55 -19.44 14.86
N GLY A 113 13.51 -18.77 15.36
CA GLY A 113 13.33 -18.52 16.78
C GLY A 113 12.21 -19.39 17.35
N GLU A 114 12.57 -20.47 18.06
CA GLU A 114 11.63 -21.34 18.78
C GLU A 114 10.66 -20.51 19.64
N LYS A 115 9.39 -20.41 19.21
CA LYS A 115 8.30 -19.90 20.03
C LYS A 115 7.43 -21.08 20.42
N ILE A 116 7.66 -21.57 21.63
CA ILE A 116 6.82 -22.49 22.38
C ILE A 116 5.37 -21.99 22.40
N ALA A 117 4.58 -22.45 21.44
CA ALA A 117 3.14 -22.28 21.40
C ALA A 117 2.51 -23.22 22.43
N PHE A 118 2.51 -22.82 23.70
CA PHE A 118 1.73 -23.53 24.70
C PHE A 118 0.25 -23.44 24.31
N SER A 119 -0.32 -24.58 23.94
CA SER A 119 -1.74 -24.67 23.61
C SER A 119 -2.55 -24.21 24.82
N VAL A 120 -3.60 -23.42 24.59
CA VAL A 120 -4.57 -23.03 25.64
C VAL A 120 -5.10 -24.28 26.37
N TRP A 121 -5.12 -25.41 25.67
CA TRP A 121 -5.43 -26.74 26.20
C TRP A 121 -4.50 -27.21 27.33
N LEU A 122 -3.19 -26.94 27.24
CA LEU A 122 -2.22 -27.27 28.30
C LEU A 122 -2.50 -26.46 29.58
N MET A 123 -2.88 -25.19 29.44
CA MET A 123 -3.26 -24.36 30.60
C MET A 123 -4.56 -24.85 31.25
N LEU A 124 -5.54 -25.28 30.46
CA LEU A 124 -6.78 -25.85 30.99
C LEU A 124 -6.56 -27.19 31.70
N MET A 125 -5.64 -28.02 31.19
CA MET A 125 -5.30 -29.30 31.83
C MET A 125 -4.60 -29.13 33.18
N GLN A 126 -3.75 -28.10 33.35
CA GLN A 126 -3.12 -27.81 34.63
C GLN A 126 -4.12 -27.33 35.68
N ILE A 127 -5.11 -26.51 35.29
CA ILE A 127 -6.16 -26.04 36.22
C ILE A 127 -6.97 -27.22 36.77
N CYS A 128 -7.26 -28.23 35.95
CA CYS A 128 -7.99 -29.43 36.40
C CYS A 128 -7.22 -30.25 37.43
N LEU A 129 -5.88 -30.25 37.40
CA LEU A 129 -5.06 -30.99 38.37
C LEU A 129 -4.95 -30.29 39.73
N PHE A 130 -5.05 -28.95 39.78
CA PHE A 130 -4.99 -28.19 41.04
C PHE A 130 -6.31 -28.14 41.81
N ILE A 131 -7.44 -28.56 41.22
CA ILE A 131 -8.75 -28.59 41.89
C ILE A 131 -9.00 -29.92 42.64
N TRP A 132 -8.15 -30.93 42.43
CA TRP A 132 -8.17 -32.22 43.14
C TRP A 132 -6.94 -32.38 44.07
N ILE A 133 -6.65 -31.36 44.88
CA ILE A 133 -5.75 -31.46 46.05
C ILE A 133 -6.31 -30.66 47.23
#